data_AF-A0A1S8WJ80-F1
#
_entry.id   AF-A0A1S8WJ80-F1
#
_cell.length_a   1.000
_cell.length_b   1.000
_cell.length_c   1.000
_cell.angle_alpha   90.00
_cell.angle_beta   90.00
_cell.angle_gamma   90.00
#
_symmetry.space_group_name_H-M   'P 1'
#
loop_
_entity.id
_entity.type
_entity.pdbx_description
1 polymer ?
#
loop_
_entity_poly.entity_id
_entity_poly.type
_entity_poly.pdbx_seq_one_letter_code
_entity_poly.pdbx_strand_id
1 'polypeptide(L)'
;MDDLKEQVEGRCTDRILIKGARYEWFKLSALPNLYADVLLGNDFLGLHGKVEIPFNGERTTLTVFDVTIAKLESPFLSANLAAHRKPIAPKSRRQIPEP
;
A
#
# COMPACT_ATOMS: atom_id res chain seq x y z
N MET A 1 -8.85 -0.58 -2.06
CA MET A 1 -8.33 0.34 -3.12
C MET A 1 -9.39 1.37 -3.50
N ASP A 2 -10.68 1.07 -3.34
CA ASP A 2 -11.74 2.07 -3.46
C ASP A 2 -11.65 3.18 -2.39
N ASP A 3 -11.19 2.87 -1.18
CA ASP A 3 -10.99 3.86 -0.09
C ASP A 3 -9.95 4.95 -0.41
N LEU A 4 -9.05 4.67 -1.37
CA LEU A 4 -8.03 5.64 -1.80
C LEU A 4 -8.58 6.60 -2.85
N LYS A 5 -9.65 6.22 -3.57
CA LYS A 5 -10.21 7.05 -4.64
C LYS A 5 -10.89 8.31 -4.10
N GLU A 6 -11.44 8.25 -2.90
CA GLU A 6 -12.08 9.39 -2.22
C GLU A 6 -11.07 10.42 -1.70
N GLN A 7 -9.79 10.06 -1.61
CA GLN A 7 -8.74 10.94 -1.08
C GLN A 7 -7.88 11.58 -2.17
N VAL A 8 -8.20 11.41 -3.46
CA VAL A 8 -7.36 11.96 -4.54
C VAL A 8 -7.59 13.46 -4.70
N GLU A 9 -6.56 14.27 -4.47
CA GLU A 9 -6.60 15.74 -4.66
C GLU A 9 -6.49 16.15 -6.13
N GLY A 10 -5.82 15.34 -6.94
CA GLY A 10 -5.59 15.67 -8.35
C GLY A 10 -5.18 14.46 -9.17
N ARG A 11 -5.34 14.57 -10.49
CA ARG A 11 -4.90 13.54 -11.43
C ARG A 11 -4.16 14.19 -12.58
N CYS A 12 -3.08 13.57 -13.02
CA CYS A 12 -2.37 13.98 -14.23
C CYS A 12 -1.96 12.75 -15.05
N THR A 13 -1.47 12.99 -16.25
CA THR A 13 -0.87 11.97 -17.11
C THR A 13 0.48 12.48 -17.52
N ASP A 14 1.53 11.73 -17.19
CA ASP A 14 2.90 12.17 -17.43
C ASP A 14 3.81 10.98 -17.74
N ARG A 15 5.06 11.29 -18.07
CA ARG A 15 6.13 10.33 -18.28
C ARG A 15 6.80 10.02 -16.95
N ILE A 16 7.00 8.74 -16.68
CA ILE A 16 7.73 8.28 -15.49
C ILE A 16 9.04 7.60 -15.92
N LEU A 17 10.12 7.93 -15.20
CA LEU A 17 11.44 7.35 -15.39
C LEU A 17 11.83 6.57 -14.14
N ILE A 18 11.92 5.26 -14.25
CA ILE A 18 12.25 4.37 -13.12
C ILE A 18 13.41 3.49 -13.52
N LYS A 19 14.55 3.62 -12.81
CA LYS A 19 15.77 2.83 -13.07
C LYS A 19 16.21 2.83 -14.55
N GLY A 20 16.04 3.96 -15.24
CA GLY A 20 16.37 4.11 -16.66
C GLY A 20 15.31 3.60 -17.64
N ALA A 21 14.25 2.95 -17.17
CA ALA A 21 13.10 2.58 -17.99
C ALA A 21 12.09 3.73 -18.06
N ARG A 22 11.65 4.06 -19.27
CA ARG A 22 10.72 5.16 -19.54
C ARG A 22 9.33 4.61 -19.84
N TYR A 23 8.33 5.10 -19.11
CA TYR A 23 6.92 4.77 -19.34
C TYR A 23 6.20 6.04 -19.74
N GLU A 24 5.52 5.96 -20.89
CA GLU A 24 4.83 7.10 -21.47
C GLU A 24 3.37 7.12 -21.05
N TRP A 25 2.84 8.33 -20.87
CA TRP A 25 1.40 8.57 -20.66
C TRP A 25 0.81 7.79 -19.49
N PHE A 26 1.55 7.71 -18.38
CA PHE A 26 1.12 7.00 -17.19
C PHE A 26 0.17 7.89 -16.37
N LYS A 27 -0.95 7.33 -15.92
CA LYS A 27 -1.94 8.05 -15.10
C LYS A 27 -1.46 8.11 -13.66
N LEU A 28 -1.33 9.32 -13.13
CA LEU A 28 -0.88 9.56 -11.76
C LEU A 28 -2.02 10.21 -10.97
N SER A 29 -2.15 9.84 -9.70
CA SER A 29 -3.09 10.44 -8.76
C SER A 29 -2.32 11.04 -7.59
N ALA A 30 -2.54 12.32 -7.30
CA ALA A 30 -1.99 13.00 -6.15
C ALA A 30 -2.84 12.66 -4.92
N LEU A 31 -2.18 12.09 -3.91
CA LEU A 31 -2.79 11.70 -2.66
C LEU A 31 -2.22 12.59 -1.54
N PRO A 32 -3.06 13.30 -0.77
CA PRO A 32 -2.60 14.05 0.38
C PRO A 32 -2.13 13.09 1.47
N ASN A 33 -1.14 13.53 2.24
CA ASN A 33 -0.67 12.83 3.44
C ASN A 33 -0.20 11.38 3.19
N LEU A 34 0.33 11.10 1.99
CA LEU A 34 0.93 9.81 1.72
C LEU A 34 2.24 9.64 2.51
N TYR A 35 2.37 8.53 3.24
CA TYR A 35 3.57 8.21 4.03
C TYR A 35 4.79 7.77 3.20
N ALA A 36 4.68 7.85 1.88
CA ALA A 36 5.71 7.55 0.90
C ALA A 36 5.62 8.56 -0.24
N ASP A 37 6.69 8.72 -1.02
CA ASP A 37 6.67 9.67 -2.14
C ASP A 37 5.77 9.18 -3.28
N VAL A 38 5.72 7.86 -3.52
CA VAL A 38 4.97 7.24 -4.62
C VAL A 38 4.46 5.87 -4.19
N LEU A 39 3.21 5.57 -4.54
CA LEU A 39 2.66 4.22 -4.53
C LEU A 39 2.58 3.69 -5.96
N LEU A 40 3.16 2.51 -6.19
CA LEU A 40 3.04 1.79 -7.45
C LEU A 40 1.91 0.78 -7.34
N GLY A 41 0.82 1.04 -8.06
CA GLY A 41 -0.35 0.18 -8.11
C GLY A 41 -0.16 -1.02 -9.04
N ASN A 42 -1.18 -1.88 -9.07
CA ASN A 42 -1.20 -3.04 -9.96
C ASN A 42 -1.25 -2.66 -11.45
N ASP A 43 -1.72 -1.45 -11.76
CA ASP A 43 -1.68 -0.84 -13.09
C ASP A 43 -0.24 -0.63 -13.59
N PHE A 44 0.67 -0.25 -12.69
CA PHE A 44 2.10 -0.16 -12.98
C PHE A 44 2.76 -1.55 -12.94
N LEU A 45 2.54 -2.30 -11.86
CA LEU A 45 3.22 -3.58 -11.64
C LEU A 45 2.84 -4.63 -12.71
N GLY A 46 1.61 -4.61 -13.21
CA GLY A 46 1.14 -5.50 -14.27
C GLY A 46 1.80 -5.27 -15.63
N LEU A 47 2.54 -4.18 -15.82
CA LEU A 47 3.37 -3.96 -17.01
C LEU A 47 4.64 -4.83 -17.01
N HIS A 48 4.99 -5.42 -15.87
CA HIS A 48 6.18 -6.22 -15.70
C HIS A 48 5.86 -7.71 -15.62
N GLY A 49 6.71 -8.54 -16.23
CA GLY A 49 6.59 -9.99 -16.11
C GLY A 49 6.91 -10.55 -14.71
N LYS A 50 7.65 -9.79 -13.89
CA LYS A 50 7.95 -10.12 -12.49
C LYS A 50 8.37 -8.88 -11.68
N VAL A 51 8.19 -8.95 -10.36
CA VAL A 51 8.68 -7.96 -9.37
C VAL A 51 9.52 -8.69 -8.33
N GLU A 52 10.74 -8.21 -8.08
CA GLU A 52 11.66 -8.81 -7.10
C GLU A 52 11.90 -7.83 -5.94
N ILE A 53 11.69 -8.30 -4.71
CA ILE A 53 11.90 -7.53 -3.48
C ILE A 53 13.03 -8.18 -2.68
N PRO A 54 14.28 -7.70 -2.81
CA PRO A 54 15.41 -8.26 -2.10
C PRO A 54 15.36 -7.85 -0.62
N PHE A 55 15.20 -8.84 0.27
CA PHE A 55 15.25 -8.63 1.73
C PHE A 55 16.65 -8.80 2.33
N ASN A 56 17.63 -9.23 1.53
CA ASN A 56 19.02 -9.48 1.95
C ASN A 56 19.15 -10.41 3.17
N GLY A 57 18.20 -11.33 3.37
CA GLY A 57 18.28 -12.35 4.41
C GLY A 57 19.16 -13.53 3.99
N GLU A 58 19.58 -14.33 4.97
CA GLU A 58 20.43 -15.51 4.73
C GLU A 58 19.68 -16.72 4.14
N ARG A 59 18.33 -16.70 4.21
CA ARG A 59 17.49 -17.77 3.69
C ARG A 59 17.36 -17.68 2.16
N THR A 60 17.10 -18.83 1.55
CA THR A 60 16.84 -18.92 0.11
C THR A 60 15.63 -18.08 -0.31
N THR A 61 15.60 -17.68 -1.58
CA THR A 61 14.54 -16.86 -2.15
C THR A 61 13.18 -17.49 -1.96
N LEU A 62 12.29 -16.78 -1.26
CA LEU A 62 10.88 -17.13 -1.17
C LEU A 62 10.18 -16.67 -2.47
N THR A 63 9.63 -17.62 -3.22
CA THR A 63 8.81 -17.33 -4.41
C THR A 63 7.35 -17.45 -4.05
N VAL A 64 6.59 -16.36 -4.23
CA VAL A 64 5.14 -16.34 -4.04
C VAL A 64 4.50 -16.47 -5.41
N PHE A 65 3.91 -17.64 -5.70
CA PHE A 65 3.38 -17.97 -7.03
C PHE A 65 2.03 -17.35 -7.33
N ASP A 66 1.19 -17.20 -6.30
CA ASP A 66 -0.13 -16.61 -6.43
C ASP A 66 -0.46 -15.86 -5.15
N VAL A 67 -0.82 -14.59 -5.30
CA VAL A 67 -1.28 -13.74 -4.19
C VAL A 67 -2.75 -13.51 -4.41
N THR A 68 -3.57 -14.44 -3.93
CA THR A 68 -5.02 -14.26 -3.95
C THR A 68 -5.39 -13.10 -3.03
N ILE A 69 -6.15 -12.13 -3.54
CA ILE A 69 -6.77 -11.11 -2.70
C ILE A 69 -7.80 -11.84 -1.83
N ALA A 70 -7.41 -12.19 -0.61
CA ALA A 70 -8.35 -12.64 0.40
C ALA A 70 -9.15 -11.42 0.85
N LYS A 71 -10.44 -11.37 0.48
CA LYS A 71 -11.38 -10.46 1.14
C LYS A 71 -11.57 -10.95 2.56
N LEU A 72 -10.64 -10.57 3.44
CA LEU A 72 -10.75 -10.83 4.86
C LEU A 72 -11.77 -9.82 5.40
N GLU A 73 -12.95 -10.32 5.76
CA GLU A 73 -13.85 -9.57 6.64
C GLU A 73 -13.01 -9.08 7.82
N SER A 74 -13.05 -7.78 8.10
CA SER A 74 -12.18 -7.16 9.10
C SER A 74 -12.25 -8.00 10.37
N PRO A 75 -11.17 -8.71 10.75
CA PRO A 75 -11.25 -9.61 11.87
C PRO A 75 -11.61 -8.77 13.09
N PHE A 76 -12.66 -9.20 13.81
CA PHE A 76 -13.01 -8.55 15.05
C PHE A 76 -11.75 -8.57 15.92
N LEU A 77 -11.22 -7.39 16.27
CA LEU A 77 -9.90 -7.25 16.93
C LEU A 77 -9.83 -7.96 18.29
N SER A 78 -10.95 -8.48 18.79
CA SER A 78 -11.05 -9.29 19.99
C SER A 78 -11.08 -10.81 19.76
N ALA A 79 -11.16 -11.31 18.53
CA ALA A 79 -11.33 -12.74 18.26
C ALA A 79 -10.11 -13.59 18.70
N ASN A 80 -8.93 -12.97 18.80
CA ASN A 80 -7.69 -13.62 19.27
C ASN A 80 -7.27 -13.19 20.68
N LEU A 81 -8.10 -12.46 21.43
CA LEU A 81 -7.81 -12.15 22.83
C LEU A 81 -8.13 -13.37 23.69
N ALA A 82 -7.11 -13.99 24.29
CA ALA A 82 -7.32 -14.91 25.40
C ALA A 82 -8.17 -14.20 26.48
N ALA A 83 -9.07 -14.93 27.15
CA ALA A 83 -10.14 -14.41 28.02
C ALA A 83 -9.73 -13.37 29.10
N HIS A 84 -8.44 -13.18 29.33
CA HIS A 84 -7.84 -12.30 30.33
C HIS A 84 -7.00 -11.15 29.74
N ARG A 85 -6.96 -10.94 28.42
CA ARG A 85 -6.22 -9.84 27.78
C ARG A 85 -7.17 -8.72 27.37
N LYS A 86 -7.01 -7.55 27.98
CA LYS A 86 -7.69 -6.32 27.53
C LYS A 86 -6.90 -5.73 26.36
N PRO A 87 -7.56 -5.35 25.25
CA PRO A 87 -6.87 -4.66 24.19
C PRO A 87 -6.39 -3.31 24.73
N ILE A 88 -5.08 -3.06 24.63
CA ILE A 88 -4.54 -1.72 24.85
C ILE A 88 -4.94 -0.93 23.60
N ALA A 89 -6.01 -0.15 23.71
CA ALA A 89 -6.34 0.83 22.70
C ALA A 89 -5.28 1.95 22.78
N PRO A 90 -4.36 2.08 21.80
CA PRO A 90 -3.57 3.29 21.73
C PRO A 90 -4.57 4.45 21.58
N LYS A 91 -4.51 5.44 22.46
CA LYS A 91 -5.35 6.63 22.35
C LYS A 91 -5.13 7.21 20.96
N SER A 92 -6.19 7.25 20.15
CA SER A 92 -6.21 7.99 18.89
C SER A 92 -5.73 9.41 19.19
N ARG A 93 -4.59 9.81 18.62
CA ARG A 93 -4.17 11.21 18.67
C ARG A 93 -5.25 12.00 17.93
N ARG A 94 -5.98 12.84 18.66
CA ARG A 94 -6.79 13.88 18.02
C ARG A 94 -5.82 14.74 17.22
N GLN A 95 -6.00 14.82 15.91
CA GLN A 95 -5.36 15.87 15.12
C GLN A 95 -5.93 17.19 15.65
N ILE A 96 -5.04 18.04 16.17
CA ILE A 96 -5.37 19.42 16.51
C ILE A 96 -5.46 20.14 15.16
N PRO A 97 -6.59 20.80 14.81
CA PRO A 97 -6.63 21.64 13.62
C PRO A 97 -5.68 22.82 13.87
N GLU A 98 -4.72 23.06 12.97
CA GLU A 98 -3.95 24.30 13.00
C GLU A 98 -4.83 25.48 12.53
N PRO A 99 -4.59 26.69 13.09
CA PRO A 99 -5.41 27.89 12.88
C PRO A 99 -5.30 28.51 11.48
#